data_AF-A0A2V0RAV0-F1
#
_entry.id   AF-A0A2V0RAV0-F1
#
_cell.length_a   1.000
_cell.length_b   1.000
_cell.length_c   1.000
_cell.angle_alpha   90.00
_cell.angle_beta   90.00
_cell.angle_gamma   90.00
#
_symmetry.space_group_name_H-M   'P 1'
#
loop_
_entity.id
_entity.type
_entity.pdbx_description
1 polymer ?
#
loop_
_entity_poly.entity_id
_entity_poly.type
_entity_poly.pdbx_seq_one_letter_code
_entity_poly.pdbx_strand_id
1 'polypeptide(L)'
;MHIETAVNIPKRALPFLSSISNGYNVDVRTPLFNGEDRSKVADHWMSILSRNEEVFPELMEYESSQQSKIGPLSVRQPFTDRRSLVEDYYSNHRDVTIGLSELDFGNLPEGRRLRPISTLSSARQLPHGTNSGLPFFSKRRSVLEESISLADKFEFHPALLGWRGQSNGTPIPKQRVVWMFPFALNIAEARYFRPLHNELSINYQFAAWESMDEVDIMINSMFARERTILSSDFSSYDQSLFSQQDWFFDYLVSRYQRSYEDEINELRLWFKTIPLVFSENEMFTGEHGVPSGSTFTNQCDSIVNYLAQRSSPVVDSTTPIQVQGDDAVIIPTDIEKHLEFMNNLGFEMNADKQLVSDTTVNYLQRLYHVKYRPDGVTRGVYPTMRALNSLLGQERYFQDWSSEMVSLRVIAILENVKWHPAFEDFVKFVVEFGDSSLKDNIRKAIIDNSVIDKAMAIPGLSPTYNQESGLRGLKSFKSVQILMSL
;
A
#
# COMPACT_ATOMS: atom_id res chain seq x y z
N MET A 1 18.88 -10.71 -16.20
CA MET A 1 18.39 -11.72 -15.25
C MET A 1 19.22 -12.99 -15.36
N HIS A 2 19.71 -13.51 -14.24
CA HIS A 2 20.35 -14.82 -14.15
C HIS A 2 19.72 -15.64 -13.01
N ILE A 3 19.91 -16.96 -13.06
CA ILE A 3 19.57 -17.86 -11.95
C ILE A 3 20.87 -18.39 -11.39
N GLU A 4 21.03 -18.22 -10.08
CA GLU A 4 22.23 -18.62 -9.36
C GLU A 4 21.88 -19.46 -8.14
N THR A 5 22.88 -20.17 -7.61
CA THR A 5 22.72 -21.00 -6.41
C THR A 5 22.53 -20.12 -5.17
N ALA A 6 21.38 -20.26 -4.51
CA ALA A 6 21.17 -19.66 -3.19
C ALA A 6 22.00 -20.42 -2.14
N VAL A 7 22.74 -19.68 -1.32
CA VAL A 7 23.59 -20.23 -0.25
C VAL A 7 23.15 -19.72 1.12
N ASN A 8 23.50 -20.46 2.18
CA ASN A 8 23.27 -20.07 3.58
C ASN A 8 21.79 -19.84 3.97
N ILE A 9 20.86 -20.57 3.33
CA ILE A 9 19.44 -20.51 3.70
C ILE A 9 19.22 -21.18 5.07
N PRO A 10 18.64 -20.47 6.06
CA PRO A 10 18.41 -21.05 7.37
C PRO A 10 17.34 -22.15 7.29
N LYS A 11 17.54 -23.27 7.99
CA LYS A 11 16.61 -24.43 7.99
C LYS A 11 15.15 -24.05 8.26
N ARG A 12 14.92 -23.00 9.06
CA ARG A 12 13.57 -22.52 9.39
C ARG A 12 12.84 -21.80 8.23
N ALA A 13 13.56 -21.40 7.17
CA ALA A 13 12.98 -20.83 5.96
C ALA A 13 12.52 -21.90 4.95
N LEU A 14 13.02 -23.15 5.05
CA LEU A 14 12.73 -24.20 4.08
C LEU A 14 11.22 -24.52 3.95
N PRO A 15 10.44 -24.65 5.05
CA PRO A 15 8.99 -24.87 4.92
C PRO A 15 8.28 -23.72 4.20
N PHE A 16 8.73 -22.48 4.41
CA PHE A 16 8.18 -21.31 3.73
C PHE A 16 8.49 -21.37 2.22
N LEU A 17 9.74 -21.63 1.84
CA LEU A 17 10.16 -21.75 0.45
C LEU A 17 9.45 -22.91 -0.27
N SER A 18 9.35 -24.07 0.38
CA SER A 18 8.57 -25.20 -0.11
C SER A 18 7.10 -24.82 -0.36
N SER A 19 6.51 -24.01 0.53
CA SER A 19 5.14 -23.51 0.33
C SER A 19 5.02 -22.61 -0.90
N ILE A 20 6.03 -21.80 -1.21
CA ILE A 20 6.04 -20.91 -2.37
C ILE A 20 5.99 -21.72 -3.66
N SER A 21 6.79 -22.78 -3.73
CA SER A 21 6.80 -23.73 -4.86
C SER A 21 5.45 -24.40 -5.05
N ASN A 22 4.85 -24.92 -3.97
CA ASN A 22 3.63 -25.73 -4.04
C ASN A 22 2.32 -24.93 -4.17
N GLY A 23 2.33 -23.64 -3.83
CA GLY A 23 1.10 -22.84 -3.77
C GLY A 23 0.29 -23.08 -2.48
N TYR A 24 -0.91 -22.52 -2.44
CA TYR A 24 -1.88 -22.64 -1.35
C TYR A 24 -3.29 -22.42 -1.90
N ASN A 25 -4.14 -23.44 -1.87
CA ASN A 25 -5.44 -23.44 -2.55
C ASN A 25 -6.65 -23.30 -1.62
N VAL A 26 -6.44 -22.90 -0.36
CA VAL A 26 -7.51 -22.74 0.61
C VAL A 26 -8.03 -21.31 0.58
N ASP A 27 -9.34 -21.14 0.39
CA ASP A 27 -10.04 -19.87 0.58
C ASP A 27 -10.32 -19.65 2.07
N VAL A 28 -9.59 -18.71 2.68
CA VAL A 28 -9.70 -18.44 4.11
C VAL A 28 -10.83 -17.43 4.33
N ARG A 29 -11.96 -17.95 4.80
CA ARG A 29 -13.16 -17.19 5.21
C ARG A 29 -13.03 -16.68 6.64
N THR A 30 -13.72 -15.59 6.94
CA THR A 30 -13.97 -15.14 8.32
C THR A 30 -15.24 -15.83 8.86
N PRO A 31 -15.47 -15.83 10.18
CA PRO A 31 -16.70 -16.39 10.77
C PRO A 31 -17.95 -15.52 10.54
N LEU A 32 -17.81 -14.32 9.97
CA LEU A 32 -18.93 -13.40 9.75
C LEU A 32 -19.98 -13.98 8.81
N PHE A 33 -21.23 -13.54 9.01
CA PHE A 33 -22.38 -13.97 8.23
C PHE A 33 -22.59 -15.49 8.27
N ASN A 34 -22.14 -16.14 9.35
CA ASN A 34 -22.21 -17.59 9.55
C ASN A 34 -21.62 -18.41 8.38
N GLY A 35 -20.61 -17.85 7.69
CA GLY A 35 -20.00 -18.50 6.53
C GLY A 35 -20.84 -18.52 5.26
N GLU A 36 -21.87 -17.66 5.16
CA GLU A 36 -22.71 -17.53 3.98
C GLU A 36 -21.89 -17.21 2.71
N ASP A 37 -22.42 -17.59 1.55
CA ASP A 37 -21.79 -17.33 0.26
C ASP A 37 -21.58 -15.82 0.03
N ARG A 38 -20.40 -15.43 -0.48
CA ARG A 38 -20.06 -14.01 -0.63
C ARG A 38 -21.00 -13.29 -1.60
N SER A 39 -21.45 -13.96 -2.65
CA SER A 39 -22.35 -13.34 -3.62
C SER A 39 -23.70 -13.06 -2.99
N LYS A 40 -24.24 -13.99 -2.17
CA LYS A 40 -25.49 -13.78 -1.44
C LYS A 40 -25.43 -12.62 -0.46
N VAL A 41 -24.35 -12.53 0.32
CA VAL A 41 -24.16 -11.42 1.26
C VAL A 41 -24.03 -10.08 0.51
N ALA A 42 -23.29 -10.07 -0.60
CA ALA A 42 -23.14 -8.88 -1.44
C ALA A 42 -24.45 -8.46 -2.11
N ASP A 43 -25.23 -9.39 -2.63
CA ASP A 43 -26.53 -9.12 -3.25
C ASP A 43 -27.54 -8.60 -2.22
N HIS A 44 -27.51 -9.15 -1.00
CA HIS A 44 -28.34 -8.67 0.09
C HIS A 44 -27.97 -7.22 0.45
N TRP A 45 -26.68 -6.93 0.61
CA TRP A 45 -26.24 -5.55 0.85
C TRP A 45 -26.61 -4.62 -0.32
N MET A 46 -26.40 -5.03 -1.57
CA MET A 46 -26.76 -4.24 -2.74
C MET A 46 -28.26 -3.91 -2.79
N SER A 47 -29.12 -4.84 -2.34
CA SER A 47 -30.56 -4.60 -2.26
C SER A 47 -30.96 -3.52 -1.24
N ILE A 48 -30.14 -3.31 -0.21
CA ILE A 48 -30.31 -2.24 0.80
C ILE A 48 -29.71 -0.95 0.23
N LEU A 49 -28.46 -1.02 -0.25
CA LEU A 49 -27.70 0.12 -0.77
C LEU A 49 -28.44 0.83 -1.93
N SER A 50 -29.02 0.07 -2.86
CA SER A 50 -29.78 0.59 -4.01
C SER A 50 -31.05 1.35 -3.66
N ARG A 51 -31.53 1.25 -2.41
CA ARG A 51 -32.70 2.00 -1.90
C ARG A 51 -32.31 3.26 -1.14
N ASN A 52 -31.03 3.45 -0.85
CA ASN A 52 -30.56 4.63 -0.16
C ASN A 52 -30.45 5.81 -1.15
N GLU A 53 -31.34 6.79 -1.01
CA GLU A 53 -31.45 7.95 -1.91
C GLU A 53 -30.26 8.91 -1.82
N GLU A 54 -29.42 8.81 -0.78
CA GLU A 54 -28.21 9.62 -0.63
C GLU A 54 -27.02 9.08 -1.44
N VAL A 55 -27.10 7.83 -1.92
CA VAL A 55 -26.07 7.22 -2.76
C VAL A 55 -26.23 7.70 -4.19
N PHE A 56 -25.30 8.54 -4.63
CA PHE A 56 -25.32 9.13 -5.96
C PHE A 56 -24.88 8.13 -7.06
N PRO A 57 -25.29 8.34 -8.34
CA PRO A 57 -25.11 7.35 -9.41
C PRO A 57 -23.67 6.89 -9.62
N GLU A 58 -22.70 7.80 -9.64
CA GLU A 58 -21.28 7.48 -9.84
C GLU A 58 -20.73 6.59 -8.71
N LEU A 59 -21.22 6.78 -7.47
CA LEU A 59 -20.88 5.90 -6.36
C LEU A 59 -21.54 4.53 -6.51
N MET A 60 -22.79 4.47 -6.97
CA MET A 60 -23.46 3.19 -7.23
C MET A 60 -22.76 2.38 -8.33
N GLU A 61 -22.29 3.03 -9.39
CA GLU A 61 -21.48 2.42 -10.44
C GLU A 61 -20.15 1.91 -9.87
N TYR A 62 -19.49 2.72 -9.04
CA TYR A 62 -18.25 2.32 -8.41
C TYR A 62 -18.45 1.14 -7.45
N GLU A 63 -19.51 1.13 -6.64
CA GLU A 63 -19.88 0.01 -5.77
C GLU A 63 -20.16 -1.27 -6.56
N SER A 64 -20.91 -1.17 -7.66
CA SER A 64 -21.16 -2.29 -8.57
C SER A 64 -19.86 -2.85 -9.15
N SER A 65 -18.91 -1.97 -9.49
CA SER A 65 -17.56 -2.37 -9.96
C SER A 65 -16.72 -3.06 -8.88
N GLN A 66 -16.96 -2.77 -7.60
CA GLN A 66 -16.28 -3.44 -6.48
C GLN A 66 -16.99 -4.74 -6.10
N GLN A 67 -18.32 -4.82 -6.22
CA GLN A 67 -19.08 -6.05 -6.04
C GLN A 67 -18.57 -7.14 -6.99
N SER A 68 -18.33 -6.80 -8.26
CA SER A 68 -17.78 -7.75 -9.25
C SER A 68 -16.37 -8.22 -8.92
N LYS A 69 -15.66 -7.56 -8.00
CA LYS A 69 -14.31 -7.93 -7.55
C LYS A 69 -14.29 -8.75 -6.26
N ILE A 70 -15.46 -9.02 -5.66
CA ILE A 70 -15.57 -9.83 -4.44
C ILE A 70 -15.09 -11.26 -4.74
N GLY A 71 -14.22 -11.79 -3.88
CA GLY A 71 -13.62 -13.10 -4.08
C GLY A 71 -12.54 -13.46 -3.04
N PRO A 72 -11.92 -14.63 -3.17
CA PRO A 72 -10.86 -15.09 -2.28
C PRO A 72 -9.68 -14.11 -2.21
N LEU A 73 -8.99 -14.10 -1.06
CA LEU A 73 -7.76 -13.33 -0.82
C LEU A 73 -6.54 -14.21 -0.56
N SER A 74 -6.73 -15.48 -0.23
CA SER A 74 -5.69 -16.38 0.26
C SER A 74 -5.17 -17.38 -0.76
N VAL A 75 -5.87 -17.57 -1.88
CA VAL A 75 -5.50 -18.57 -2.89
C VAL A 75 -4.24 -18.12 -3.64
N ARG A 76 -3.13 -18.81 -3.41
CA ARG A 76 -1.81 -18.58 -4.02
C ARG A 76 -1.51 -19.70 -4.99
N GLN A 77 -1.26 -19.37 -6.26
CA GLN A 77 -0.85 -20.37 -7.23
C GLN A 77 0.59 -20.88 -6.95
N PRO A 78 0.93 -22.11 -7.39
CA PRO A 78 2.32 -22.59 -7.41
C PRO A 78 3.27 -21.59 -8.08
N PHE A 79 4.55 -21.63 -7.72
CA PHE A 79 5.53 -20.70 -8.28
C PHE A 79 5.64 -20.82 -9.81
N THR A 80 5.52 -22.03 -10.36
CA THR A 80 5.56 -22.29 -11.80
C THR A 80 4.58 -21.42 -12.58
N ASP A 81 3.39 -21.19 -12.01
CA ASP A 81 2.29 -20.46 -12.68
C ASP A 81 2.41 -18.95 -12.51
N ARG A 82 3.35 -18.49 -11.69
CA ARG A 82 3.56 -17.08 -11.33
C ARG A 82 4.96 -16.59 -11.63
N ARG A 83 5.79 -17.45 -12.24
CA ARG A 83 7.19 -17.15 -12.53
C ARG A 83 7.33 -15.91 -13.40
N SER A 84 6.50 -15.78 -14.43
CA SER A 84 6.50 -14.60 -15.32
C SER A 84 6.34 -13.29 -14.55
N LEU A 85 5.48 -13.25 -13.52
CA LEU A 85 5.27 -12.06 -12.70
C LEU A 85 6.53 -11.59 -11.94
N VAL A 86 7.47 -12.52 -11.69
CA VAL A 86 8.78 -12.21 -11.10
C VAL A 86 9.76 -11.82 -12.20
N GLU A 87 9.76 -12.55 -13.32
CA GLU A 87 10.62 -12.24 -14.48
C GLU A 87 10.34 -10.85 -15.06
N ASP A 88 9.08 -10.38 -14.99
CA ASP A 88 8.67 -9.03 -15.40
C ASP A 88 9.44 -7.93 -14.65
N TYR A 89 9.87 -8.13 -13.40
CA TYR A 89 10.72 -7.14 -12.72
C TYR A 89 12.07 -6.96 -13.40
N TYR A 90 12.56 -7.96 -14.14
CA TYR A 90 13.87 -7.91 -14.80
C TYR A 90 13.77 -7.57 -16.29
N SER A 91 12.57 -7.64 -16.88
CA SER A 91 12.38 -7.55 -18.33
C SER A 91 11.36 -6.49 -18.76
N ASN A 92 10.39 -6.14 -17.90
CA ASN A 92 9.31 -5.22 -18.24
C ASN A 92 9.70 -3.76 -17.98
N HIS A 93 10.71 -3.27 -18.67
CA HIS A 93 11.14 -1.87 -18.60
C HIS A 93 11.39 -1.30 -19.98
N ARG A 94 11.45 0.03 -20.04
CA ARG A 94 11.88 0.78 -21.21
C ARG A 94 13.10 1.60 -20.82
N ASP A 95 14.09 1.63 -21.71
CA ASP A 95 15.25 2.48 -21.52
C ASP A 95 14.84 3.96 -21.60
N VAL A 96 15.27 4.73 -20.60
CA VAL A 96 15.02 6.17 -20.51
C VAL A 96 16.37 6.83 -20.30
N THR A 97 16.68 7.82 -21.15
CA THR A 97 17.96 8.53 -21.11
C THR A 97 17.91 9.82 -20.32
N ILE A 98 16.72 10.21 -19.84
CA ILE A 98 16.49 11.45 -19.10
C ILE A 98 17.03 11.29 -17.69
N GLY A 99 17.96 12.17 -17.30
CA GLY A 99 18.53 12.23 -15.96
C GLY A 99 17.76 13.16 -15.04
N LEU A 100 18.07 13.12 -13.74
CA LEU A 100 17.45 14.00 -12.74
C LEU A 100 17.60 15.51 -13.08
N SER A 101 18.72 15.91 -13.70
CA SER A 101 18.98 17.32 -14.06
C SER A 101 18.03 17.91 -15.09
N GLU A 102 17.27 17.07 -15.79
CA GLU A 102 16.31 17.47 -16.82
C GLU A 102 14.87 17.52 -16.27
N LEU A 103 14.66 17.14 -15.00
CA LEU A 103 13.35 17.10 -14.36
C LEU A 103 13.07 18.38 -13.56
N ASP A 104 11.80 18.71 -13.45
CA ASP A 104 11.30 19.81 -12.63
C ASP A 104 11.03 19.34 -11.21
N PHE A 105 11.82 19.85 -10.26
CA PHE A 105 11.73 19.51 -8.83
C PHE A 105 10.51 20.15 -8.16
N GLY A 106 9.86 21.12 -8.80
CA GLY A 106 8.72 21.83 -8.25
C GLY A 106 8.99 22.39 -6.86
N ASN A 107 8.26 21.88 -5.88
CA ASN A 107 8.35 22.31 -4.48
C ASN A 107 9.20 21.37 -3.62
N LEU A 108 9.93 20.43 -4.21
CA LEU A 108 10.84 19.58 -3.44
C LEU A 108 11.96 20.43 -2.81
N PRO A 109 12.24 20.24 -1.51
CA PRO A 109 13.18 21.08 -0.78
C PRO A 109 14.62 20.85 -1.25
N GLU A 110 15.31 21.94 -1.60
CA GLU A 110 16.75 21.92 -1.93
C GLU A 110 17.63 22.46 -0.78
N GLY A 111 17.04 22.65 0.40
CA GLY A 111 17.64 23.35 1.53
C GLY A 111 18.74 22.57 2.28
N ARG A 112 18.83 22.78 3.59
CA ARG A 112 19.89 22.20 4.44
C ARG A 112 20.03 20.69 4.22
N ARG A 113 21.27 20.24 4.05
CA ARG A 113 21.58 18.82 3.86
C ARG A 113 21.33 18.03 5.13
N LEU A 114 20.57 16.94 4.98
CA LEU A 114 20.18 16.01 6.01
C LEU A 114 21.37 15.15 6.49
N ARG A 115 21.18 14.52 7.64
CA ARG A 115 22.06 13.47 8.18
C ARG A 115 21.23 12.22 8.42
N PRO A 116 21.78 11.03 8.14
CA PRO A 116 21.11 9.79 8.48
C PRO A 116 20.96 9.67 10.00
N ILE A 117 19.87 9.05 10.46
CA ILE A 117 19.79 8.61 11.86
C ILE A 117 20.70 7.40 12.11
N SER A 118 20.96 7.08 13.38
CA SER A 118 21.72 5.87 13.72
C SER A 118 20.96 4.59 13.38
N THR A 119 21.68 3.49 13.15
CA THR A 119 21.11 2.14 13.00
C THR A 119 20.21 1.75 14.17
N LEU A 120 20.62 2.05 15.41
CA LEU A 120 19.79 1.83 16.60
C LEU A 120 18.47 2.60 16.56
N SER A 121 18.50 3.88 16.20
CA SER A 121 17.28 4.70 16.09
C SER A 121 16.37 4.19 14.97
N SER A 122 16.96 3.87 13.83
CA SER A 122 16.28 3.29 12.67
C SER A 122 15.58 1.97 13.04
N ALA A 123 16.31 1.02 13.64
CA ALA A 123 15.81 -0.29 14.00
C ALA A 123 14.64 -0.23 14.99
N ARG A 124 14.65 0.73 15.93
CA ARG A 124 13.55 0.95 16.88
C ARG A 124 12.25 1.44 16.25
N GLN A 125 12.33 2.11 15.09
CA GLN A 125 11.18 2.66 14.38
C GLN A 125 10.62 1.73 13.31
N LEU A 126 11.27 0.59 13.06
CA LEU A 126 10.79 -0.44 12.16
C LEU A 126 9.85 -1.42 12.89
N PRO A 127 8.86 -2.04 12.22
CA PRO A 127 7.98 -3.02 12.85
C PRO A 127 8.76 -4.22 13.39
N HIS A 128 8.60 -4.56 14.67
CA HIS A 128 9.32 -5.68 15.29
C HIS A 128 8.56 -7.02 15.26
N GLY A 129 7.26 -6.99 14.93
CA GLY A 129 6.40 -8.18 14.88
C GLY A 129 6.49 -8.98 13.57
N THR A 130 7.11 -8.42 12.53
CA THR A 130 7.23 -9.02 11.20
C THR A 130 8.46 -9.93 11.09
N ASN A 131 8.56 -10.67 9.98
CA ASN A 131 9.70 -11.54 9.69
C ASN A 131 10.96 -10.70 9.36
N SER A 132 12.13 -11.20 9.75
CA SER A 132 13.42 -10.55 9.58
C SER A 132 14.07 -10.77 8.21
N GLY A 133 13.48 -11.59 7.34
CA GLY A 133 14.14 -12.06 6.12
C GLY A 133 15.42 -12.85 6.44
N LEU A 134 16.31 -12.97 5.46
CA LEU A 134 17.63 -13.59 5.65
C LEU A 134 18.56 -12.68 6.48
N PRO A 135 19.52 -13.26 7.22
CA PRO A 135 19.83 -14.69 7.33
C PRO A 135 19.01 -15.44 8.39
N PHE A 136 18.21 -14.74 9.19
CA PHE A 136 17.64 -15.35 10.40
C PHE A 136 16.26 -15.98 10.23
N PHE A 137 15.47 -15.49 9.27
CA PHE A 137 14.07 -15.86 9.03
C PHE A 137 13.24 -16.02 10.33
N SER A 138 13.25 -14.97 11.16
CA SER A 138 12.69 -14.96 12.52
C SER A 138 11.84 -13.71 12.76
N LYS A 139 11.17 -13.58 13.91
CA LYS A 139 10.55 -12.29 14.26
C LYS A 139 11.65 -11.25 14.49
N ARG A 140 11.52 -10.06 13.91
CA ARG A 140 12.52 -8.97 13.99
C ARG A 140 12.93 -8.63 15.43
N ARG A 141 11.99 -8.64 16.37
CA ARG A 141 12.27 -8.43 17.81
C ARG A 141 13.31 -9.41 18.40
N SER A 142 13.41 -10.61 17.85
CA SER A 142 14.26 -11.67 18.39
C SER A 142 15.68 -11.66 17.85
N VAL A 143 15.97 -10.82 16.85
CA VAL A 143 17.26 -10.74 16.16
C VAL A 143 17.71 -9.29 15.97
N LEU A 144 17.24 -8.41 16.87
CA LEU A 144 17.38 -6.97 16.72
C LEU A 144 18.85 -6.54 16.82
N GLU A 145 19.58 -7.05 17.80
CA GLU A 145 20.99 -6.69 18.03
C GLU A 145 21.88 -7.21 16.90
N GLU A 146 21.67 -8.45 16.47
CA GLU A 146 22.39 -9.05 15.37
C GLU A 146 22.12 -8.33 14.05
N SER A 147 20.86 -7.93 13.81
CA SER A 147 20.50 -7.18 12.59
C SER A 147 21.04 -5.75 12.59
N ILE A 148 21.13 -5.09 13.75
CA ILE A 148 21.82 -3.80 13.89
C ILE A 148 23.30 -3.96 13.56
N SER A 149 23.96 -5.00 14.11
CA SER A 149 25.37 -5.28 13.85
C SER A 149 25.66 -5.54 12.36
N LEU A 150 24.80 -6.30 11.67
CA LEU A 150 24.90 -6.49 10.22
C LEU A 150 24.72 -5.17 9.45
N ALA A 151 23.76 -4.34 9.85
CA ALA A 151 23.54 -3.04 9.21
C ALA A 151 24.70 -2.06 9.42
N ASP A 152 25.30 -2.04 10.61
CA ASP A 152 26.48 -1.21 10.92
C ASP A 152 27.69 -1.59 10.05
N LYS A 153 27.79 -2.86 9.65
CA LYS A 153 28.87 -3.38 8.79
C LYS A 153 28.53 -3.36 7.30
N PHE A 154 27.33 -2.94 6.92
CA PHE A 154 26.81 -3.05 5.55
C PHE A 154 26.84 -4.50 5.00
N GLU A 155 26.60 -5.49 5.88
CA GLU A 155 26.54 -6.90 5.51
C GLU A 155 25.09 -7.33 5.22
N PHE A 156 24.68 -7.26 3.95
CA PHE A 156 23.32 -7.57 3.52
C PHE A 156 23.18 -8.97 2.88
N HIS A 157 21.93 -9.43 2.79
CA HIS A 157 21.56 -10.77 2.34
C HIS A 157 20.47 -10.68 1.26
N PRO A 158 20.24 -11.74 0.46
CA PRO A 158 19.14 -11.77 -0.49
C PRO A 158 17.76 -11.55 0.13
N ALA A 159 16.83 -11.04 -0.67
CA ALA A 159 15.41 -11.05 -0.37
C ALA A 159 14.82 -12.45 -0.55
N LEU A 160 13.70 -12.74 0.11
CA LEU A 160 12.91 -13.96 -0.11
C LEU A 160 11.65 -13.63 -0.90
N LEU A 161 11.28 -14.49 -1.85
CA LEU A 161 10.03 -14.36 -2.59
C LEU A 161 8.83 -14.57 -1.66
N GLY A 162 8.12 -13.48 -1.41
CA GLY A 162 6.83 -13.45 -0.73
C GLY A 162 5.65 -13.38 -1.70
N TRP A 163 4.46 -13.25 -1.14
CA TRP A 163 3.22 -13.15 -1.90
C TRP A 163 2.15 -12.38 -1.13
N ARG A 164 1.28 -11.69 -1.88
CA ARG A 164 0.00 -11.13 -1.40
C ARG A 164 -1.10 -11.44 -2.41
N GLY A 165 -2.30 -11.71 -1.92
CA GLY A 165 -3.50 -11.87 -2.75
C GLY A 165 -4.36 -10.61 -2.73
N GLN A 166 -4.85 -10.21 -3.89
CA GLN A 166 -5.87 -9.17 -4.01
C GLN A 166 -7.06 -9.71 -4.79
N SER A 167 -8.26 -9.61 -4.24
CA SER A 167 -9.47 -10.11 -4.91
C SER A 167 -9.72 -9.39 -6.23
N ASN A 168 -10.24 -10.12 -7.20
CA ASN A 168 -10.51 -9.64 -8.55
C ASN A 168 -11.81 -10.21 -9.13
N GLY A 169 -12.68 -10.81 -8.32
CA GLY A 169 -13.94 -11.41 -8.78
C GLY A 169 -13.84 -12.87 -9.23
N THR A 170 -12.63 -13.43 -9.28
CA THR A 170 -12.41 -14.82 -9.71
C THR A 170 -12.00 -15.69 -8.52
N PRO A 171 -12.07 -17.04 -8.64
CA PRO A 171 -11.57 -17.94 -7.60
C PRO A 171 -10.06 -17.79 -7.31
N ILE A 172 -9.31 -17.16 -8.21
CA ILE A 172 -7.86 -16.93 -8.07
C ILE A 172 -7.61 -15.42 -7.96
N PRO A 173 -7.23 -14.90 -6.79
CA PRO A 173 -6.93 -13.48 -6.64
C PRO A 173 -5.77 -13.05 -7.55
N LYS A 174 -5.63 -11.75 -7.79
CA LYS A 174 -4.42 -11.18 -8.38
C LYS A 174 -3.22 -11.56 -7.51
N GLN A 175 -2.22 -12.17 -8.13
CA GLN A 175 -1.04 -12.71 -7.48
C GLN A 175 0.05 -11.64 -7.40
N ARG A 176 0.20 -10.94 -6.28
CA ARG A 176 1.23 -9.91 -6.12
C ARG A 176 2.54 -10.52 -5.61
N VAL A 177 3.65 -10.14 -6.24
CA VAL A 177 5.01 -10.45 -5.80
C VAL A 177 5.34 -9.57 -4.59
N VAL A 178 6.02 -10.13 -3.59
CA VAL A 178 6.59 -9.36 -2.48
C VAL A 178 8.05 -9.73 -2.34
N TRP A 179 8.89 -8.73 -2.14
CA TRP A 179 10.30 -8.92 -1.85
C TRP A 179 10.47 -8.87 -0.33
N MET A 180 10.60 -10.01 0.35
CA MET A 180 10.79 -10.03 1.80
C MET A 180 12.25 -9.67 2.12
N PHE A 181 12.50 -8.37 2.31
CA PHE A 181 13.83 -7.82 2.55
C PHE A 181 14.48 -8.33 3.84
N PRO A 182 15.82 -8.47 3.86
CA PRO A 182 16.56 -8.72 5.09
C PRO A 182 16.43 -7.51 6.03
N PHE A 183 16.28 -7.78 7.33
CA PHE A 183 16.04 -6.73 8.31
C PHE A 183 17.21 -5.74 8.41
N ALA A 184 18.45 -6.22 8.26
CA ALA A 184 19.65 -5.38 8.25
C ALA A 184 19.61 -4.32 7.14
N LEU A 185 19.19 -4.68 5.92
CA LEU A 185 19.06 -3.71 4.82
C LEU A 185 17.94 -2.71 5.11
N ASN A 186 16.79 -3.18 5.61
CA ASN A 186 15.74 -2.23 6.00
C ASN A 186 16.20 -1.26 7.10
N ILE A 187 17.02 -1.71 8.07
CA ILE A 187 17.62 -0.82 9.07
C ILE A 187 18.52 0.21 8.41
N ALA A 188 19.38 -0.19 7.47
CA ALA A 188 20.27 0.71 6.76
C ALA A 188 19.50 1.74 5.92
N GLU A 189 18.51 1.31 5.14
CA GLU A 189 17.63 2.19 4.35
C GLU A 189 16.85 3.17 5.25
N ALA A 190 16.28 2.69 6.35
CA ALA A 190 15.50 3.50 7.28
C ALA A 190 16.30 4.65 7.92
N ARG A 191 17.63 4.58 7.92
CA ARG A 191 18.50 5.69 8.35
C ARG A 191 18.31 6.94 7.48
N TYR A 192 18.07 6.76 6.19
CA TYR A 192 17.91 7.82 5.20
C TYR A 192 16.44 8.06 4.83
N PHE A 193 15.61 7.03 4.88
CA PHE A 193 14.18 7.19 4.62
C PHE A 193 13.54 8.17 5.61
N ARG A 194 13.81 8.00 6.92
CA ARG A 194 13.09 8.74 7.98
C ARG A 194 13.32 10.25 7.94
N PRO A 195 14.55 10.78 7.90
CA PRO A 195 14.75 12.23 7.86
C PRO A 195 14.15 12.86 6.60
N LEU A 196 14.29 12.21 5.44
CA LEU A 196 13.72 12.70 4.20
C LEU A 196 12.19 12.66 4.22
N HIS A 197 11.60 11.57 4.71
CA HIS A 197 10.15 11.41 4.81
C HIS A 197 9.55 12.51 5.69
N ASN A 198 10.15 12.80 6.85
CA ASN A 198 9.68 13.87 7.74
C ASN A 198 9.79 15.27 7.10
N GLU A 199 10.80 15.51 6.26
CA GLU A 199 10.94 16.78 5.53
C GLU A 199 9.92 16.90 4.40
N LEU A 200 9.57 15.79 3.77
CA LEU A 200 8.68 15.77 2.62
C LEU A 200 7.19 15.65 2.97
N SER A 201 6.84 14.97 4.07
CA SER A 201 5.44 14.69 4.46
C SER A 201 4.63 15.96 4.75
N ILE A 202 5.29 17.07 5.05
CA ILE A 202 4.64 18.38 5.25
C ILE A 202 4.17 19.03 3.94
N ASN A 203 4.57 18.49 2.78
CA ASN A 203 4.20 19.05 1.48
C ASN A 203 2.92 18.39 0.97
N TYR A 204 2.04 19.22 0.42
CA TYR A 204 0.70 18.80 0.00
C TYR A 204 0.70 17.68 -1.06
N GLN A 205 1.75 17.59 -1.89
CA GLN A 205 1.83 16.52 -2.90
C GLN A 205 1.95 15.12 -2.30
N PHE A 206 2.37 15.02 -1.04
CA PHE A 206 2.50 13.78 -0.28
C PHE A 206 1.49 13.72 0.87
N ALA A 207 0.33 14.37 0.75
CA ALA A 207 -0.70 14.41 1.80
C ALA A 207 -1.08 13.02 2.35
N ALA A 208 -1.02 11.97 1.51
CA ALA A 208 -1.28 10.59 1.90
C ALA A 208 -0.28 10.01 2.92
N TRP A 209 0.89 10.63 3.09
CA TRP A 209 1.87 10.30 4.13
C TRP A 209 1.47 10.82 5.51
N GLU A 210 0.61 11.84 5.56
CA GLU A 210 0.09 12.41 6.79
C GLU A 210 -1.25 11.74 7.15
N SER A 211 -2.31 12.00 6.37
CA SER A 211 -3.64 11.46 6.66
C SER A 211 -4.56 11.47 5.44
N MET A 212 -5.65 10.70 5.50
CA MET A 212 -6.71 10.80 4.47
C MET A 212 -7.46 12.13 4.54
N ASP A 213 -7.50 12.80 5.69
CA ASP A 213 -8.16 14.10 5.82
C ASP A 213 -7.36 15.18 5.06
N GLU A 214 -6.02 15.12 5.08
CA GLU A 214 -5.18 16.01 4.24
C GLU A 214 -5.38 15.72 2.75
N VAL A 215 -5.52 14.45 2.36
CA VAL A 215 -5.85 14.08 0.98
C VAL A 215 -7.21 14.67 0.56
N ASP A 216 -8.23 14.56 1.41
CA ASP A 216 -9.56 15.13 1.17
C ASP A 216 -9.49 16.65 0.96
N ILE A 217 -8.75 17.38 1.82
CA ILE A 217 -8.55 18.83 1.71
C ILE A 217 -7.92 19.19 0.36
N MET A 218 -6.90 18.43 -0.05
CA MET A 218 -6.21 18.68 -1.31
C MET A 218 -7.10 18.39 -2.53
N ILE A 219 -7.84 17.28 -2.54
CA ILE A 219 -8.84 17.01 -3.60
C ILE A 219 -9.91 18.09 -3.64
N ASN A 220 -10.39 18.57 -2.49
CA ASN A 220 -11.36 19.66 -2.43
C ASN A 220 -10.81 20.95 -3.08
N SER A 221 -9.52 21.26 -2.86
CA SER A 221 -8.85 22.41 -3.50
C SER A 221 -8.68 22.24 -5.02
N MET A 222 -8.51 20.99 -5.48
CA MET A 222 -8.41 20.67 -6.91
C MET A 222 -9.75 20.93 -7.61
N PHE A 223 -10.86 20.46 -7.04
CA PHE A 223 -12.20 20.73 -7.58
C PHE A 223 -12.53 22.23 -7.64
N ALA A 224 -12.02 23.03 -6.70
CA ALA A 224 -12.23 24.49 -6.71
C ALA A 224 -11.56 25.20 -7.89
N ARG A 225 -10.70 24.53 -8.67
CA ARG A 225 -10.07 25.10 -9.87
C ARG A 225 -10.94 25.00 -11.12
N GLU A 226 -12.08 24.32 -11.06
CA GLU A 226 -13.03 24.19 -12.18
C GLU A 226 -12.35 23.72 -13.49
N ARG A 227 -11.47 22.73 -13.36
CA ARG A 227 -10.72 22.11 -14.46
C ARG A 227 -10.88 20.60 -14.43
N THR A 228 -10.68 19.97 -15.57
CA THR A 228 -10.66 18.51 -15.71
C THR A 228 -9.50 17.90 -14.92
N ILE A 229 -9.85 16.94 -14.08
CA ILE A 229 -8.90 16.24 -13.22
C ILE A 229 -8.62 14.85 -13.82
N LEU A 230 -7.34 14.49 -13.87
CA LEU A 230 -6.85 13.18 -14.25
C LEU A 230 -6.54 12.39 -12.97
N SER A 231 -7.20 11.25 -12.80
CA SER A 231 -6.73 10.19 -11.88
C SER A 231 -5.89 9.20 -12.67
N SER A 232 -4.61 9.15 -12.34
CA SER A 232 -3.57 8.42 -13.07
C SER A 232 -3.52 6.95 -12.64
N ASP A 233 -3.52 6.03 -13.61
CA ASP A 233 -3.33 4.58 -13.41
C ASP A 233 -2.16 4.08 -14.26
N PHE A 234 -1.19 3.43 -13.60
CA PHE A 234 -0.03 2.83 -14.26
C PHE A 234 -0.17 1.32 -14.37
N SER A 235 0.23 0.74 -15.50
CA SER A 235 0.42 -0.70 -15.60
C SER A 235 1.75 -1.10 -14.95
N SER A 236 1.72 -2.06 -14.02
CA SER A 236 2.92 -2.74 -13.49
C SER A 236 4.04 -1.77 -13.06
N TYR A 237 3.66 -0.73 -12.30
CA TYR A 237 4.53 0.40 -11.94
C TYR A 237 5.88 -0.08 -11.38
N ASP A 238 5.86 -0.83 -10.27
CA ASP A 238 7.07 -1.36 -9.63
C ASP A 238 7.99 -2.10 -10.62
N GLN A 239 7.42 -2.94 -11.50
CA GLN A 239 8.19 -3.68 -12.51
C GLN A 239 8.81 -2.75 -13.57
N SER A 240 8.12 -1.67 -13.92
CA SER A 240 8.50 -0.73 -14.98
C SER A 240 9.52 0.33 -14.57
N LEU A 241 9.59 0.66 -13.28
CA LEU A 241 10.54 1.64 -12.75
C LEU A 241 11.94 1.04 -12.72
N PHE A 242 12.77 1.33 -13.70
CA PHE A 242 14.10 0.75 -13.85
C PHE A 242 15.18 1.83 -13.74
N SER A 243 15.46 2.54 -14.82
CA SER A 243 16.38 3.70 -14.84
C SER A 243 15.86 4.87 -14.01
N GLN A 244 14.55 5.04 -13.91
CA GLN A 244 13.90 6.10 -13.13
C GLN A 244 14.19 5.98 -11.62
N GLN A 245 14.56 4.80 -11.12
CA GLN A 245 15.03 4.63 -9.74
C GLN A 245 16.25 5.52 -9.45
N ASP A 246 17.10 5.79 -10.45
CA ASP A 246 18.27 6.65 -10.28
C ASP A 246 17.86 8.10 -9.97
N TRP A 247 16.70 8.58 -10.44
CA TRP A 247 16.19 9.91 -10.08
C TRP A 247 15.98 10.03 -8.57
N PHE A 248 15.43 9.00 -7.93
CA PHE A 248 15.25 8.96 -6.48
C PHE A 248 16.59 8.98 -5.75
N PHE A 249 17.56 8.16 -6.17
CA PHE A 249 18.85 8.10 -5.48
C PHE A 249 19.73 9.33 -5.72
N ASP A 250 19.69 9.92 -6.91
CA ASP A 250 20.35 11.19 -7.19
C ASP A 250 19.74 12.32 -6.36
N TYR A 251 18.41 12.32 -6.21
CA TYR A 251 17.73 13.24 -5.30
C TYR A 251 18.17 12.98 -3.85
N LEU A 252 18.25 11.72 -3.42
CA LEU A 252 18.72 11.35 -2.09
C LEU A 252 20.16 11.85 -1.84
N VAL A 253 21.09 11.65 -2.79
CA VAL A 253 22.46 12.19 -2.70
C VAL A 253 22.46 13.71 -2.57
N SER A 254 21.60 14.41 -3.32
CA SER A 254 21.48 15.87 -3.25
C SER A 254 21.00 16.35 -1.87
N ARG A 255 20.13 15.58 -1.21
CA ARG A 255 19.51 15.92 0.08
C ARG A 255 20.40 15.64 1.29
N TYR A 256 21.41 14.79 1.16
CA TYR A 256 22.28 14.41 2.28
C TYR A 256 23.66 15.06 2.22
N GLN A 257 24.38 15.03 3.34
CA GLN A 257 25.78 15.51 3.41
C GLN A 257 26.68 14.64 2.54
N ARG A 258 27.61 15.26 1.79
CA ARG A 258 28.49 14.58 0.82
C ARG A 258 29.26 13.39 1.43
N SER A 259 29.54 13.41 2.73
CA SER A 259 30.20 12.30 3.44
C SER A 259 29.41 11.00 3.45
N TYR A 260 28.13 11.01 3.08
CA TYR A 260 27.26 9.83 3.03
C TYR A 260 26.92 9.38 1.60
N GLU A 261 27.53 10.00 0.58
CA GLU A 261 27.26 9.69 -0.82
C GLU A 261 27.60 8.23 -1.17
N ASP A 262 28.75 7.73 -0.69
CA ASP A 262 29.16 6.34 -0.91
C ASP A 262 28.18 5.34 -0.28
N GLU A 263 27.73 5.59 0.97
CA GLU A 263 26.71 4.76 1.64
C GLU A 263 25.38 4.76 0.85
N ILE A 264 24.95 5.91 0.32
CA ILE A 264 23.72 6.02 -0.50
C ILE A 264 23.88 5.25 -1.82
N ASN A 265 25.05 5.32 -2.46
CA ASN A 265 25.31 4.61 -3.71
C ASN A 265 25.41 3.09 -3.49
N GLU A 266 25.88 2.64 -2.33
CA GLU A 266 25.80 1.23 -1.96
C GLU A 266 24.35 0.78 -1.74
N LEU A 267 23.53 1.59 -1.07
CA LEU A 267 22.09 1.31 -0.94
C LEU A 267 21.37 1.32 -2.29
N ARG A 268 21.76 2.22 -3.22
CA ARG A 268 21.28 2.24 -4.61
C ARG A 268 21.54 0.92 -5.30
N LEU A 269 22.79 0.42 -5.22
CA LEU A 269 23.15 -0.86 -5.81
C LEU A 269 22.29 -1.99 -5.24
N TRP A 270 22.20 -2.11 -3.91
CA TRP A 270 21.38 -3.13 -3.27
C TRP A 270 19.89 -3.01 -3.61
N PHE A 271 19.35 -1.81 -3.72
CA PHE A 271 17.96 -1.61 -4.10
C PHE A 271 17.69 -2.07 -5.55
N LYS A 272 18.62 -1.83 -6.47
CA LYS A 272 18.48 -2.19 -7.89
C LYS A 272 18.83 -3.65 -8.21
N THR A 273 19.65 -4.32 -7.37
CA THR A 273 20.22 -5.63 -7.69
C THR A 273 20.12 -6.68 -6.58
N ILE A 274 19.32 -6.46 -5.53
CA ILE A 274 19.17 -7.44 -4.44
C ILE A 274 18.74 -8.80 -5.01
N PRO A 275 19.47 -9.90 -4.73
CA PRO A 275 19.05 -11.21 -5.21
C PRO A 275 17.72 -11.65 -4.58
N LEU A 276 16.92 -12.41 -5.32
CA LEU A 276 15.61 -12.90 -4.89
C LEU A 276 15.58 -14.42 -4.80
N VAL A 277 15.65 -14.96 -3.57
CA VAL A 277 15.56 -16.40 -3.29
C VAL A 277 14.11 -16.86 -3.44
N PHE A 278 13.86 -17.82 -4.32
CA PHE A 278 12.52 -18.37 -4.57
C PHE A 278 12.41 -19.87 -4.28
N SER A 279 13.53 -20.58 -4.13
CA SER A 279 13.58 -22.00 -3.75
C SER A 279 14.68 -22.24 -2.70
N GLU A 280 14.85 -23.49 -2.28
CA GLU A 280 15.86 -23.87 -1.26
C GLU A 280 17.30 -23.64 -1.73
N ASN A 281 17.52 -23.60 -3.04
CA ASN A 281 18.84 -23.58 -3.66
C ASN A 281 18.95 -22.63 -4.86
N GLU A 282 17.91 -21.87 -5.21
CA GLU A 282 17.93 -20.96 -6.36
C GLU A 282 17.48 -19.55 -6.01
N MET A 283 18.11 -18.58 -6.65
CA MET A 283 17.75 -17.17 -6.60
C MET A 283 17.85 -16.52 -7.97
N PHE A 284 17.05 -15.48 -8.20
CA PHE A 284 17.24 -14.57 -9.32
C PHE A 284 18.28 -13.49 -8.97
N THR A 285 19.12 -13.15 -9.94
CA THR A 285 20.11 -12.07 -9.85
C THR A 285 20.06 -11.17 -11.09
N GLY A 286 20.60 -9.96 -10.94
CA GLY A 286 20.64 -8.91 -11.96
C GLY A 286 19.86 -7.67 -11.55
N GLU A 287 19.94 -6.62 -12.36
CA GLU A 287 19.14 -5.42 -12.17
C GLU A 287 17.65 -5.69 -12.39
N HIS A 288 16.81 -5.05 -11.59
CA HIS A 288 15.37 -5.20 -11.61
C HIS A 288 14.63 -3.89 -11.28
N GLY A 289 13.32 -3.87 -11.52
CA GLY A 289 12.41 -2.82 -11.09
C GLY A 289 12.35 -2.66 -9.58
N VAL A 290 11.50 -1.76 -9.09
CA VAL A 290 11.38 -1.45 -7.65
C VAL A 290 10.99 -2.70 -6.84
N PRO A 291 11.80 -3.14 -5.88
CA PRO A 291 11.53 -4.38 -5.16
C PRO A 291 10.58 -4.13 -3.97
N SER A 292 9.28 -4.41 -4.14
CA SER A 292 8.18 -4.08 -3.21
C SER A 292 8.30 -4.74 -1.83
N GLY A 293 9.10 -4.12 -0.96
CA GLY A 293 9.48 -4.60 0.37
C GLY A 293 10.74 -3.95 0.94
N SER A 294 11.46 -3.18 0.12
CA SER A 294 12.40 -2.16 0.59
C SER A 294 11.69 -1.11 1.45
N THR A 295 12.41 -0.54 2.41
CA THR A 295 11.98 0.63 3.17
C THR A 295 11.76 1.85 2.25
N PHE A 296 12.51 1.92 1.15
CA PHE A 296 12.41 3.02 0.21
C PHE A 296 11.25 2.89 -0.76
N THR A 297 10.67 1.70 -0.98
CA THR A 297 9.63 1.41 -2.01
C THR A 297 8.69 2.61 -2.24
N ASN A 298 7.83 2.93 -1.27
CA ASN A 298 6.83 3.98 -1.44
C ASN A 298 7.43 5.40 -1.56
N GLN A 299 8.57 5.68 -0.92
CA GLN A 299 9.22 6.99 -1.04
C GLN A 299 9.87 7.16 -2.42
N CYS A 300 10.53 6.13 -2.94
CA CYS A 300 11.07 6.08 -4.30
C CYS A 300 9.94 6.26 -5.30
N ASP A 301 8.91 5.41 -5.25
CA ASP A 301 7.78 5.44 -6.17
C ASP A 301 7.09 6.80 -6.18
N SER A 302 6.76 7.35 -5.00
CA SER A 302 6.06 8.65 -4.93
C SER A 302 6.92 9.81 -5.44
N ILE A 303 8.22 9.83 -5.12
CA ILE A 303 9.12 10.90 -5.57
C ILE A 303 9.31 10.83 -7.08
N VAL A 304 9.54 9.63 -7.63
CA VAL A 304 9.68 9.40 -9.08
C VAL A 304 8.38 9.79 -9.80
N ASN A 305 7.22 9.37 -9.28
CA ASN A 305 5.92 9.73 -9.84
C ASN A 305 5.70 11.25 -9.84
N TYR A 306 6.00 11.92 -8.73
CA TYR A 306 5.89 13.37 -8.62
C TYR A 306 6.79 14.10 -9.62
N LEU A 307 8.09 13.74 -9.66
CA LEU A 307 9.05 14.35 -10.56
C LEU A 307 8.61 14.19 -12.02
N ALA A 308 8.17 12.99 -12.41
CA ALA A 308 7.67 12.73 -13.75
C ALA A 308 6.45 13.61 -14.09
N GLN A 309 5.43 13.62 -13.24
CA GLN A 309 4.22 14.41 -13.47
C GLN A 309 4.52 15.91 -13.52
N ARG A 310 5.35 16.41 -12.59
CA ARG A 310 5.69 17.83 -12.49
C ARG A 310 6.51 18.33 -13.68
N SER A 311 7.30 17.44 -14.29
CA SER A 311 8.14 17.74 -15.46
C SER A 311 7.37 17.79 -16.77
N SER A 312 6.09 17.40 -16.79
CA SER A 312 5.27 17.44 -17.99
C SER A 312 5.11 18.88 -18.50
N PRO A 313 5.29 19.15 -19.81
CA PRO A 313 5.26 20.51 -20.36
C PRO A 313 3.86 21.16 -20.32
N VAL A 314 2.84 20.37 -19.98
CA VAL A 314 1.43 20.77 -19.86
C VAL A 314 0.99 20.85 -18.40
N VAL A 315 1.95 20.89 -17.48
CA VAL A 315 1.77 21.03 -16.04
C VAL A 315 2.52 22.29 -15.60
N ASP A 316 1.78 23.30 -15.16
CA ASP A 316 2.38 24.54 -14.67
C ASP A 316 2.83 24.42 -13.20
N SER A 317 3.66 25.37 -12.75
CA SER A 317 4.24 25.34 -11.40
C SER A 317 3.23 25.47 -10.26
N THR A 318 2.02 25.92 -10.57
CA THR A 318 0.92 26.06 -9.61
C THR A 318 -0.04 24.87 -9.66
N THR A 319 0.10 23.95 -10.63
CA THR A 319 -0.76 22.77 -10.75
C THR A 319 -0.64 21.90 -9.50
N PRO A 320 -1.77 21.58 -8.84
CA PRO A 320 -1.75 20.71 -7.69
C PRO A 320 -1.53 19.28 -8.21
N ILE A 321 -0.70 18.53 -7.50
CA ILE A 321 -0.39 17.14 -7.79
C ILE A 321 -0.48 16.41 -6.46
N GLN A 322 -1.14 15.26 -6.42
CA GLN A 322 -1.07 14.33 -5.30
C GLN A 322 -0.53 13.00 -5.79
N VAL A 323 0.40 12.41 -5.03
CA VAL A 323 1.03 11.13 -5.36
C VAL A 323 1.12 10.25 -4.12
N GLN A 324 1.01 8.94 -4.34
CA GLN A 324 1.25 7.94 -3.31
C GLN A 324 1.59 6.61 -3.98
N GLY A 325 2.89 6.35 -4.11
CA GLY A 325 3.38 5.25 -4.93
C GLY A 325 3.03 5.46 -6.39
N ASP A 326 2.36 4.47 -6.99
CA ASP A 326 1.84 4.49 -8.34
C ASP A 326 0.58 5.36 -8.50
N ASP A 327 -0.27 5.47 -7.47
CA ASP A 327 -1.49 6.29 -7.53
C ASP A 327 -1.16 7.79 -7.61
N ALA A 328 -1.83 8.52 -8.51
CA ALA A 328 -1.73 9.98 -8.58
C ALA A 328 -2.99 10.70 -9.09
N VAL A 329 -3.10 11.99 -8.74
CA VAL A 329 -4.13 12.91 -9.22
C VAL A 329 -3.50 14.24 -9.64
N ILE A 330 -3.84 14.73 -10.83
CA ILE A 330 -3.26 15.93 -11.43
C ILE A 330 -4.25 16.65 -12.36
N ILE A 331 -3.99 17.93 -12.63
CA ILE A 331 -4.78 18.80 -13.53
C ILE A 331 -3.87 19.31 -14.67
N PRO A 332 -3.53 18.48 -15.67
CA PRO A 332 -2.76 18.93 -16.82
C PRO A 332 -3.64 19.80 -17.74
N THR A 333 -3.04 20.74 -18.47
CA THR A 333 -3.78 21.56 -19.44
C THR A 333 -4.15 20.80 -20.72
N ASP A 334 -3.48 19.68 -20.98
CA ASP A 334 -3.70 18.81 -22.14
C ASP A 334 -3.37 17.36 -21.72
N ILE A 335 -4.40 16.52 -21.57
CA ILE A 335 -4.27 15.17 -21.03
C ILE A 335 -3.54 14.25 -22.01
N GLU A 336 -3.82 14.35 -23.31
CA GLU A 336 -3.20 13.48 -24.31
C GLU A 336 -1.68 13.71 -24.37
N LYS A 337 -1.26 14.99 -24.39
CA LYS A 337 0.17 15.32 -24.32
C LYS A 337 0.81 14.94 -23.00
N HIS A 338 0.05 14.99 -21.90
CA HIS A 338 0.54 14.52 -20.61
C HIS A 338 0.83 13.02 -20.65
N LEU A 339 -0.11 12.21 -21.14
CA LEU A 339 0.06 10.77 -21.27
C LEU A 339 1.18 10.39 -22.25
N GLU A 340 1.30 11.11 -23.38
CA GLU A 340 2.42 10.93 -24.32
C GLU A 340 3.76 11.21 -23.64
N PHE A 341 3.86 12.32 -22.91
CA PHE A 341 5.07 12.67 -22.15
C PHE A 341 5.44 11.59 -21.13
N MET A 342 4.47 11.10 -20.35
CA MET A 342 4.72 10.03 -19.38
C MET A 342 5.16 8.73 -20.05
N ASN A 343 4.58 8.36 -21.20
CA ASN A 343 5.03 7.20 -21.97
C ASN A 343 6.46 7.35 -22.50
N ASN A 344 6.88 8.57 -22.88
CA ASN A 344 8.26 8.88 -23.28
C ASN A 344 9.25 8.81 -22.11
N LEU A 345 8.78 9.00 -20.87
CA LEU A 345 9.53 8.74 -19.64
C LEU A 345 9.55 7.26 -19.24
N GLY A 346 9.10 6.35 -20.11
CA GLY A 346 9.17 4.90 -19.90
C GLY A 346 8.06 4.31 -19.04
N PHE A 347 7.11 5.11 -18.55
CA PHE A 347 5.94 4.62 -17.84
C PHE A 347 4.92 4.01 -18.83
N GLU A 348 4.15 3.01 -18.41
CA GLU A 348 3.05 2.46 -19.22
C GLU A 348 1.70 3.01 -18.73
N MET A 349 1.20 4.03 -19.44
CA MET A 349 -0.09 4.65 -19.15
C MET A 349 -1.06 4.46 -20.32
N ASN A 350 -2.09 3.65 -20.09
CA ASN A 350 -3.13 3.37 -21.09
C ASN A 350 -4.31 4.32 -20.91
N ALA A 351 -4.71 5.03 -21.98
CA ALA A 351 -5.81 6.00 -21.94
C ALA A 351 -7.11 5.41 -21.38
N ASP A 352 -7.45 4.18 -21.75
CA ASP A 352 -8.68 3.48 -21.33
C ASP A 352 -8.73 3.15 -19.83
N LYS A 353 -7.59 3.18 -19.14
CA LYS A 353 -7.51 2.94 -17.68
C LYS A 353 -7.55 4.23 -16.88
N GLN A 354 -7.37 5.38 -17.53
CA GLN A 354 -7.36 6.66 -16.84
C GLN A 354 -8.79 7.11 -16.52
N LEU A 355 -8.99 7.71 -15.36
CA LEU A 355 -10.22 8.43 -15.07
C LEU A 355 -10.00 9.92 -15.32
N VAL A 356 -10.72 10.46 -16.30
CA VAL A 356 -10.73 11.88 -16.65
C VAL A 356 -12.11 12.44 -16.36
N SER A 357 -12.21 13.40 -15.44
CA SER A 357 -13.51 13.91 -15.00
C SER A 357 -13.42 15.29 -14.38
N ASP A 358 -14.50 16.07 -14.57
CA ASP A 358 -14.70 17.38 -13.93
C ASP A 358 -15.49 17.26 -12.61
N THR A 359 -16.13 16.11 -12.39
CA THR A 359 -17.07 15.90 -11.28
C THR A 359 -16.60 14.85 -10.27
N THR A 360 -15.71 13.94 -10.69
CA THR A 360 -15.26 12.80 -9.90
C THR A 360 -13.76 12.61 -9.93
N VAL A 361 -13.21 12.05 -8.87
CA VAL A 361 -11.81 11.61 -8.77
C VAL A 361 -11.77 10.24 -8.12
N ASN A 362 -10.94 9.33 -8.63
CA ASN A 362 -10.63 8.07 -7.98
C ASN A 362 -9.20 8.11 -7.49
N TYR A 363 -8.99 8.05 -6.18
CA TYR A 363 -7.65 8.11 -5.62
C TYR A 363 -7.58 7.30 -4.33
N LEU A 364 -6.55 6.47 -4.17
CA LEU A 364 -6.36 5.63 -2.99
C LEU A 364 -7.58 4.78 -2.65
N GLN A 365 -8.17 4.18 -3.69
CA GLN A 365 -9.35 3.31 -3.62
C GLN A 365 -10.60 4.02 -3.06
N ARG A 366 -10.67 5.34 -3.18
CA ARG A 366 -11.79 6.17 -2.77
C ARG A 366 -12.30 6.96 -3.96
N LEU A 367 -13.63 7.08 -4.02
CA LEU A 367 -14.30 7.97 -4.96
C LEU A 367 -14.55 9.31 -4.27
N TYR A 368 -14.22 10.39 -4.96
CA TYR A 368 -14.55 11.75 -4.57
C TYR A 368 -15.52 12.30 -5.60
N HIS A 369 -16.52 13.05 -5.16
CA HIS A 369 -17.45 13.73 -6.04
C HIS A 369 -17.55 15.21 -5.63
N VAL A 370 -17.47 16.12 -6.60
CA VAL A 370 -17.42 17.58 -6.36
C VAL A 370 -18.58 18.10 -5.49
N LYS A 371 -19.76 17.47 -5.62
CA LYS A 371 -20.97 17.83 -4.84
C LYS A 371 -21.11 17.08 -3.51
N TYR A 372 -20.31 16.03 -3.26
CA TYR A 372 -20.42 15.27 -2.02
C TYR A 372 -19.52 15.88 -0.94
N ARG A 373 -20.12 16.75 -0.10
CA ARG A 373 -19.44 17.53 0.94
C ARG A 373 -20.16 17.45 2.29
N PRO A 374 -20.20 16.27 2.94
CA PRO A 374 -21.02 16.04 4.13
C PRO A 374 -20.69 16.94 5.32
N ASP A 375 -19.47 17.50 5.36
CA ASP A 375 -19.01 18.43 6.38
C ASP A 375 -18.37 19.70 5.79
N GLY A 376 -18.73 20.04 4.54
CA GLY A 376 -18.19 21.20 3.82
C GLY A 376 -16.88 20.93 3.07
N VAL A 377 -16.28 19.74 3.21
CA VAL A 377 -15.10 19.29 2.45
C VAL A 377 -15.49 18.13 1.54
N THR A 378 -14.92 18.06 0.34
CA THR A 378 -15.09 16.88 -0.53
C THR A 378 -14.37 15.67 0.07
N ARG A 379 -15.14 14.71 0.59
CA ARG A 379 -14.64 13.52 1.30
C ARG A 379 -14.47 12.32 0.39
N GLY A 380 -13.38 11.58 0.58
CA GLY A 380 -13.12 10.32 -0.11
C GLY A 380 -14.01 9.19 0.40
N VAL A 381 -14.88 8.66 -0.46
CA VAL A 381 -15.79 7.57 -0.15
C VAL A 381 -15.12 6.23 -0.45
N TYR A 382 -14.84 5.46 0.61
CA TYR A 382 -14.39 4.07 0.46
C TYR A 382 -15.59 3.16 0.18
N PRO A 383 -15.56 2.28 -0.83
CA PRO A 383 -16.69 1.42 -1.17
C PRO A 383 -17.02 0.38 -0.10
N THR A 384 -18.29 0.29 0.26
CA THR A 384 -18.86 -0.72 1.15
C THR A 384 -18.71 -2.13 0.60
N MET A 385 -18.81 -2.36 -0.72
CA MET A 385 -18.55 -3.67 -1.33
C MET A 385 -17.11 -4.13 -1.17
N ARG A 386 -16.16 -3.18 -1.24
CA ARG A 386 -14.74 -3.45 -1.00
C ARG A 386 -14.47 -3.77 0.47
N ALA A 387 -15.11 -3.03 1.38
CA ALA A 387 -15.08 -3.33 2.81
C ALA A 387 -15.68 -4.71 3.09
N LEU A 388 -16.81 -5.04 2.47
CA LEU A 388 -17.51 -6.31 2.62
C LEU A 388 -16.65 -7.49 2.16
N ASN A 389 -15.92 -7.38 1.05
CA ASN A 389 -14.96 -8.41 0.66
C ASN A 389 -13.91 -8.70 1.74
N SER A 390 -13.39 -7.63 2.36
CA SER A 390 -12.41 -7.72 3.45
C SER A 390 -13.03 -8.27 4.74
N LEU A 391 -14.32 -8.02 4.96
CA LEU A 391 -15.08 -8.63 6.05
C LEU A 391 -15.25 -10.13 5.82
N LEU A 392 -15.55 -10.57 4.60
CA LEU A 392 -15.88 -11.97 4.26
C LEU A 392 -14.68 -12.90 4.05
N GLY A 393 -13.48 -12.35 3.85
CA GLY A 393 -12.27 -13.11 3.58
C GLY A 393 -11.01 -12.52 4.22
N GLN A 394 -9.97 -13.34 4.29
CA GLN A 394 -8.65 -12.93 4.75
C GLN A 394 -7.57 -13.64 3.97
N GLU A 395 -6.38 -13.02 3.88
CA GLU A 395 -5.27 -13.57 3.11
C GLU A 395 -4.62 -14.78 3.79
N ARG A 396 -4.66 -14.85 5.13
CA ARG A 396 -3.99 -15.88 5.93
C ARG A 396 -4.89 -16.33 7.06
N TYR A 397 -4.85 -17.62 7.37
CA TYR A 397 -5.48 -18.16 8.56
C TYR A 397 -4.68 -17.79 9.80
N PHE A 398 -5.37 -17.44 10.88
CA PHE A 398 -4.76 -17.19 12.18
C PHE A 398 -5.47 -18.05 13.24
N GLN A 399 -4.70 -18.92 13.90
CA GLN A 399 -5.22 -19.88 14.87
C GLN A 399 -5.53 -19.26 16.23
N ASP A 400 -4.89 -18.14 16.58
CA ASP A 400 -4.94 -17.53 17.93
C ASP A 400 -5.89 -16.32 18.03
N TRP A 401 -6.90 -16.22 17.16
CA TRP A 401 -7.84 -15.09 17.19
C TRP A 401 -8.97 -15.36 18.18
N SER A 402 -9.13 -14.46 19.16
CA SER A 402 -10.34 -14.42 19.98
C SER A 402 -11.48 -13.75 19.21
N SER A 403 -12.72 -13.98 19.65
CA SER A 403 -13.90 -13.31 19.10
C SER A 403 -13.77 -11.77 19.18
N GLU A 404 -13.18 -11.25 20.26
CA GLU A 404 -12.90 -9.82 20.41
C GLU A 404 -11.89 -9.30 19.40
N MET A 405 -10.86 -10.07 19.05
CA MET A 405 -9.89 -9.69 18.02
C MET A 405 -10.53 -9.63 16.62
N VAL A 406 -11.41 -10.59 16.32
CA VAL A 406 -12.22 -10.56 15.09
C VAL A 406 -13.06 -9.28 15.06
N SER A 407 -13.74 -8.96 16.15
CA SER A 407 -14.53 -7.73 16.28
C SER A 407 -13.70 -6.45 16.08
N LEU A 408 -12.48 -6.38 16.63
CA LEU A 408 -11.58 -5.24 16.42
C LEU A 408 -11.20 -5.08 14.94
N ARG A 409 -10.91 -6.19 14.24
CA ARG A 409 -10.67 -6.15 12.79
C ARG A 409 -11.89 -5.66 12.01
N VAL A 410 -13.09 -6.12 12.38
CA VAL A 410 -14.35 -5.68 11.76
C VAL A 410 -14.53 -4.18 11.90
N ILE A 411 -14.37 -3.64 13.11
CA ILE A 411 -14.46 -2.20 13.36
C ILE A 411 -13.43 -1.41 12.56
N ALA A 412 -12.17 -1.86 12.50
CA ALA A 412 -11.14 -1.20 11.72
C ALA A 412 -11.49 -1.16 10.21
N ILE A 413 -12.13 -2.21 9.68
CA ILE A 413 -12.62 -2.24 8.29
C ILE A 413 -13.78 -1.26 8.10
N LEU A 414 -14.78 -1.31 8.99
CA LEU A 414 -15.95 -0.43 8.95
C LEU A 414 -15.56 1.05 9.03
N GLU A 415 -14.53 1.41 9.79
CA GLU A 415 -14.11 2.80 9.91
C GLU A 415 -13.59 3.41 8.60
N ASN A 416 -13.21 2.61 7.60
CA ASN A 416 -12.87 3.15 6.28
C ASN A 416 -14.06 3.76 5.55
N VAL A 417 -15.26 3.23 5.80
CA VAL A 417 -16.48 3.67 5.13
C VAL A 417 -17.20 4.78 5.90
N LYS A 418 -16.53 5.43 6.87
CA LYS A 418 -17.10 6.46 7.74
C LYS A 418 -17.65 7.71 7.02
N TRP A 419 -17.26 7.88 5.76
CA TRP A 419 -17.69 8.95 4.85
C TRP A 419 -18.62 8.45 3.75
N HIS A 420 -19.09 7.20 3.81
CA HIS A 420 -20.06 6.68 2.85
C HIS A 420 -21.48 7.18 3.21
N PRO A 421 -22.34 7.60 2.26
CA PRO A 421 -23.71 8.03 2.55
C PRO A 421 -24.52 6.96 3.32
N ALA A 422 -24.47 5.71 2.86
CA ALA A 422 -25.09 4.56 3.53
C ALA A 422 -24.24 3.98 4.70
N PHE A 423 -23.37 4.76 5.35
CA PHE A 423 -22.47 4.25 6.39
C PHE A 423 -23.21 3.62 7.56
N GLU A 424 -24.23 4.31 8.08
CA GLU A 424 -25.01 3.81 9.22
C GLU A 424 -25.77 2.52 8.87
N ASP A 425 -26.38 2.47 7.69
CA ASP A 425 -27.05 1.29 7.16
C ASP A 425 -26.07 0.11 7.03
N PHE A 426 -24.84 0.37 6.57
CA PHE A 426 -23.83 -0.67 6.42
C PHE A 426 -23.35 -1.22 7.77
N VAL A 427 -23.15 -0.35 8.78
CA VAL A 427 -22.79 -0.79 10.14
C VAL A 427 -23.93 -1.64 10.72
N LYS A 428 -25.18 -1.20 10.59
CA LYS A 428 -26.36 -1.97 11.03
C LYS A 428 -26.44 -3.32 10.33
N PHE A 429 -26.26 -3.35 9.01
CA PHE A 429 -26.25 -4.58 8.23
C PHE A 429 -25.20 -5.59 8.75
N VAL A 430 -23.98 -5.14 9.02
CA VAL A 430 -22.91 -6.02 9.52
C VAL A 430 -23.18 -6.49 10.96
N VAL A 431 -23.80 -5.67 11.81
CA VAL A 431 -24.18 -6.08 13.17
C VAL A 431 -25.32 -7.10 13.16
N GLU A 432 -26.37 -6.82 12.38
CA GLU A 432 -27.59 -7.62 12.35
C GLU A 432 -27.39 -8.97 11.66
N PHE A 433 -26.74 -8.97 10.49
CA PHE A 433 -26.60 -10.16 9.66
C PHE A 433 -25.20 -10.79 9.73
N GLY A 434 -24.19 -10.02 10.13
CA GLY A 434 -22.80 -10.47 10.17
C GLY A 434 -22.40 -11.13 11.48
N ASP A 435 -22.43 -10.38 12.59
CA ASP A 435 -22.07 -10.87 13.93
C ASP A 435 -22.64 -9.98 15.04
N SER A 436 -23.65 -10.49 15.76
CA SER A 436 -24.32 -9.79 16.85
C SER A 436 -23.43 -9.62 18.09
N SER A 437 -22.35 -10.40 18.24
CA SER A 437 -21.40 -10.29 19.35
C SER A 437 -20.50 -9.05 19.23
N LEU A 438 -20.47 -8.39 18.07
CA LEU A 438 -19.64 -7.22 17.79
C LEU A 438 -19.82 -6.13 18.86
N LYS A 439 -21.07 -5.85 19.24
CA LYS A 439 -21.41 -4.81 20.23
C LYS A 439 -20.79 -5.08 21.60
N ASP A 440 -20.97 -6.30 22.11
CA ASP A 440 -20.48 -6.65 23.44
C ASP A 440 -18.96 -6.82 23.48
N ASN A 441 -18.38 -7.36 22.41
CA ASN A 441 -16.92 -7.48 22.28
C ASN A 441 -16.24 -6.11 22.24
N ILE A 442 -16.79 -5.15 21.50
CA ILE A 442 -16.24 -3.80 21.44
C ILE A 442 -16.41 -3.06 22.77
N ARG A 443 -17.54 -3.23 23.47
CA ARG A 443 -17.69 -2.70 24.84
C ARG A 443 -16.61 -3.22 25.78
N LYS A 444 -16.31 -4.52 25.74
CA LYS A 444 -15.23 -5.11 26.54
C LYS A 444 -13.87 -4.50 26.16
N ALA A 445 -13.57 -4.41 24.86
CA ALA A 445 -12.29 -3.86 24.38
C ALA A 445 -12.11 -2.37 24.74
N ILE A 446 -13.19 -1.61 24.86
CA ILE A 446 -13.17 -0.21 25.32
C ILE A 446 -12.81 -0.09 26.81
N ILE A 447 -13.15 -1.09 27.61
CA ILE A 447 -12.88 -1.14 29.06
C ILE A 447 -11.49 -1.73 29.32
N ASP A 448 -11.13 -2.79 28.60
CA ASP A 448 -9.85 -3.48 28.71
C ASP A 448 -9.07 -3.46 27.39
N ASN A 449 -8.03 -2.63 27.36
CA ASN A 449 -7.14 -2.48 26.22
C ASN A 449 -6.19 -3.67 26.01
N SER A 450 -6.13 -4.66 26.90
CA SER A 450 -5.21 -5.80 26.79
C SER A 450 -5.42 -6.58 25.49
N VAL A 451 -6.67 -6.67 25.02
CA VAL A 451 -7.00 -7.30 23.74
C VAL A 451 -6.56 -6.46 22.55
N ILE A 452 -6.57 -5.13 22.68
CA ILE A 452 -6.07 -4.22 21.65
C ILE A 452 -4.57 -4.39 21.48
N ASP A 453 -3.79 -4.45 22.56
CA ASP A 453 -2.35 -4.65 22.48
C ASP A 453 -1.99 -6.02 21.88
N LYS A 454 -2.72 -7.08 22.25
CA LYS A 454 -2.57 -8.40 21.61
C LYS A 454 -2.92 -8.35 20.12
N ALA A 455 -3.99 -7.65 19.76
CA ALA A 455 -4.42 -7.52 18.38
C ALA A 455 -3.38 -6.77 17.52
N MET A 456 -2.86 -5.65 18.05
CA MET A 456 -1.81 -4.86 17.39
C MET A 456 -0.49 -5.63 17.24
N ALA A 457 -0.24 -6.64 18.09
CA ALA A 457 0.94 -7.49 17.98
C ALA A 457 0.85 -8.56 16.87
N ILE A 458 -0.33 -8.76 16.27
CA ILE A 458 -0.56 -9.74 15.20
C ILE A 458 -0.48 -9.03 13.83
N PRO A 459 0.56 -9.33 13.02
CA PRO A 459 0.68 -8.73 11.68
C PRO A 459 -0.55 -9.04 10.81
N GLY A 460 -1.17 -7.99 10.26
CA GLY A 460 -2.31 -8.12 9.35
C GLY A 460 -3.68 -8.28 10.01
N LEU A 461 -3.78 -8.31 11.35
CA LEU A 461 -5.07 -8.34 12.06
C LEU A 461 -5.75 -6.96 12.06
N SER A 462 -5.02 -5.90 12.43
CA SER A 462 -5.48 -4.54 12.20
C SER A 462 -5.06 -4.13 10.80
N PRO A 463 -5.99 -3.99 9.85
CA PRO A 463 -5.61 -3.48 8.55
C PRO A 463 -5.08 -2.04 8.72
N THR A 464 -3.93 -1.76 8.13
CA THR A 464 -3.31 -0.44 8.16
C THR A 464 -4.09 0.47 7.23
N TYR A 465 -5.05 1.20 7.80
CA TYR A 465 -5.69 2.33 7.16
C TYR A 465 -5.31 3.55 7.97
N ASN A 466 -4.87 4.62 7.30
CA ASN A 466 -4.27 5.84 7.85
C ASN A 466 -5.17 6.53 8.90
N GLN A 467 -5.21 5.96 10.10
CA GLN A 467 -5.91 6.45 11.28
C GLN A 467 -4.83 6.81 12.28
N GLU A 468 -4.70 8.10 12.59
CA GLU A 468 -3.63 8.67 13.42
C GLU A 468 -3.40 7.92 14.74
N SER A 469 -4.46 7.36 15.34
CA SER A 469 -4.42 6.66 16.63
C SER A 469 -4.60 5.14 16.52
N GLY A 470 -4.85 4.60 15.32
CA GLY A 470 -5.17 3.19 15.09
C GLY A 470 -6.23 2.65 16.07
N LEU A 471 -6.12 1.37 16.44
CA LEU A 471 -7.03 0.75 17.42
C LEU A 471 -6.95 1.37 18.82
N ARG A 472 -5.92 2.15 19.15
CA ARG A 472 -5.85 2.84 20.45
C ARG A 472 -6.82 4.03 20.52
N GLY A 473 -7.27 4.53 19.37
CA GLY A 473 -8.34 5.51 19.24
C GLY A 473 -9.74 4.92 19.14
N LEU A 474 -9.97 3.67 19.55
CA LEU A 474 -11.23 2.95 19.31
C LEU A 474 -12.50 3.76 19.66
N LYS A 475 -12.48 4.54 20.74
CA LYS A 475 -13.62 5.38 21.16
C LYS A 475 -13.97 6.53 20.20
N SER A 476 -13.00 7.01 19.41
CA SER A 476 -13.22 8.10 18.46
C SER A 476 -13.73 7.62 17.10
N PHE A 477 -13.79 6.31 16.87
CA PHE A 477 -14.25 5.74 15.61
C PHE A 477 -15.75 6.01 15.45
N LYS A 478 -16.16 6.51 14.27
CA LYS A 478 -17.58 6.73 13.98
C LYS A 478 -18.34 5.40 13.97
N SER A 479 -17.71 4.32 13.53
CA SER A 479 -18.29 2.97 13.53
C SER A 479 -18.61 2.47 14.95
N VAL A 480 -17.76 2.79 15.92
CA VAL A 480 -17.97 2.46 17.34
C VAL A 480 -19.07 3.32 17.94
N GLN A 481 -19.13 4.61 17.60
CA GLN A 481 -20.20 5.50 18.07
C GLN A 481 -21.58 5.01 17.64
N ILE A 482 -21.73 4.62 16.36
CA ILE A 482 -22.97 4.02 15.84
C ILE A 482 -23.28 2.71 16.56
N LEU A 483 -22.29 1.81 16.67
CA LEU A 483 -22.46 0.51 17.34
C LEU A 483 -22.94 0.65 18.79
N MET A 484 -22.50 1.70 19.50
CA MET A 484 -22.92 1.96 20.88
C MET A 484 -24.31 2.60 20.99
N SER A 485 -24.82 3.21 19.91
CA SER A 485 -26.18 3.78 19.85
C SER A 485 -27.25 2.79 19.39
N LEU A 486 -26.87 1.74 18.65
CA LEU A 486 -27.68 0.53 18.47
C LEU A 486 -27.90 -0.14 19.83
#